data_AF-A0A1L3SZX9-F1
#
_entry.id   AF-A0A1L3SZX9-F1
#
_cell.length_a   1.000
_cell.length_b   1.000
_cell.length_c   1.000
_cell.angle_alpha   90.00
_cell.angle_beta   90.00
_cell.angle_gamma   90.00
#
_symmetry.space_group_name_H-M   'P 1'
#
loop_
_entity.id
_entity.type
_entity.pdbx_description
1 polymer ?
#
loop_
_entity_poly.entity_id
_entity_poly.type
_entity_poly.pdbx_seq_one_letter_code
_entity_poly.pdbx_strand_id
1 'polypeptide(L)'
;MRTPRRKQTAATAHGYEARSTYTANLGVPDRLQYRRTLPGAPTVADLVRPGDTIATSYRTGGVVIEVTEYFYKAPTGETLSHFTIVYMPADRARRYRDSDRHWINECVAVGDRILMLFEANADEVSVVGRIRPADAVRPRSILIT
;
A
#
# COMPACT_ATOMS: atom_id res chain seq x y z
N MET A 1 50.72 31.83 3.24
CA MET A 1 49.65 31.69 4.25
C MET A 1 48.53 30.83 3.66
N ARG A 2 48.36 29.60 4.17
CA ARG A 2 47.30 28.66 3.75
C ARG A 2 46.10 28.87 4.67
N THR A 3 44.97 29.33 4.13
CA THR A 3 43.72 29.41 4.87
C THR A 3 43.25 28.00 5.24
N PRO A 4 42.90 27.69 6.50
CA PRO A 4 42.38 26.37 6.83
C PRO A 4 40.99 26.24 6.24
N ARG A 5 40.82 25.27 5.33
CA ARG A 5 39.51 24.86 4.83
C ARG A 5 38.71 24.36 6.03
N ARG A 6 37.68 25.12 6.42
CA ARG A 6 36.69 24.72 7.43
C ARG A 6 36.16 23.35 6.99
N LYS A 7 36.50 22.30 7.72
CA LYS A 7 35.82 21.01 7.57
C LYS A 7 34.35 21.32 7.88
N GLN A 8 33.50 21.24 6.86
CA GLN A 8 32.07 21.13 7.07
C GLN A 8 31.91 19.92 7.99
N THR A 9 31.63 20.18 9.26
CA THR A 9 31.06 19.20 10.15
C THR A 9 29.91 18.59 9.39
N ALA A 10 29.98 17.28 9.12
CA ALA A 10 28.90 16.54 8.51
C ALA A 10 27.66 16.88 9.34
N ALA A 11 26.78 17.70 8.75
CA ALA A 11 25.45 17.82 9.27
C ALA A 11 24.95 16.38 9.33
N THR A 12 24.52 15.95 10.52
CA THR A 12 23.75 14.73 10.68
C THR A 12 22.59 14.81 9.70
N ALA A 13 22.80 14.26 8.51
CA ALA A 13 21.81 14.21 7.47
C ALA A 13 20.76 13.26 8.02
N HIS A 14 19.63 13.81 8.48
CA HIS A 14 18.38 13.07 8.46
C HIS A 14 18.09 12.76 6.99
N GLY A 15 18.81 11.77 6.44
CA GLY A 15 18.78 11.41 5.04
C GLY A 15 17.37 10.95 4.72
N TYR A 16 16.67 11.73 3.91
CA TYR A 16 15.37 11.36 3.37
C TYR A 16 15.55 10.04 2.61
N GLU A 17 14.87 8.99 3.05
CA GLU A 17 14.98 7.64 2.51
C GLU A 17 13.79 7.36 1.58
N ALA A 18 13.99 6.52 0.56
CA ALA A 18 12.93 6.13 -0.35
C ALA A 18 11.82 5.40 0.43
N ARG A 19 10.58 5.88 0.27
CA ARG A 19 9.38 5.36 0.94
C ARG A 19 8.45 4.63 -0.02
N SER A 20 8.80 4.61 -1.30
CA SER A 20 8.06 4.01 -2.39
C SER A 20 8.96 3.80 -3.60
N THR A 21 8.52 2.94 -4.54
CA THR A 21 9.21 2.76 -5.82
C THR A 21 9.29 4.08 -6.59
N TYR A 22 8.27 4.93 -6.49
CA TYR A 22 8.28 6.26 -7.08
C TYR A 22 9.44 7.12 -6.57
N THR A 23 9.59 7.23 -5.24
CA THR A 23 10.68 8.02 -4.66
C THR A 23 12.06 7.42 -4.93
N ALA A 24 12.18 6.09 -4.93
CA ALA A 24 13.42 5.41 -5.33
C ALA A 24 13.78 5.72 -6.79
N ASN A 25 12.81 5.69 -7.71
CA ASN A 25 12.99 6.01 -9.12
C ASN A 25 13.37 7.49 -9.36
N LEU A 26 13.02 8.39 -8.44
CA LEU A 26 13.47 9.79 -8.46
C LEU A 26 14.90 9.97 -7.93
N GLY A 27 15.58 8.91 -7.52
CA GLY A 27 16.96 8.95 -7.02
C GLY A 27 17.09 9.25 -5.52
N VAL A 28 16.00 9.18 -4.76
CA VAL A 28 16.08 9.23 -3.30
C VAL A 28 16.87 8.01 -2.80
N PRO A 29 17.80 8.17 -1.83
CA PRO A 29 18.55 7.05 -1.28
C PRO A 29 17.64 5.91 -0.80
N ASP A 30 17.87 4.72 -1.34
CA ASP A 30 17.17 3.48 -0.96
C ASP A 30 18.15 2.56 -0.22
N ARG A 31 17.81 2.16 1.01
CA ARG A 31 18.63 1.24 1.81
C ARG A 31 18.43 -0.23 1.44
N LEU A 32 17.55 -0.50 0.48
CA LEU A 32 17.21 -1.84 0.01
C LEU A 32 16.59 -2.70 1.12
N GLN A 33 15.87 -2.03 2.04
CA GLN A 33 15.16 -2.64 3.15
C GLN A 33 13.67 -2.72 2.81
N TYR A 34 13.24 -3.92 2.46
CA TYR A 34 11.87 -4.19 2.04
C TYR A 34 11.21 -5.21 2.96
N ARG A 35 9.96 -4.90 3.35
CA ARG A 35 9.07 -5.84 4.03
C ARG A 35 8.64 -6.94 3.07
N ARG A 36 8.38 -8.14 3.61
CA ARG A 36 8.00 -9.33 2.84
C ARG A 36 6.86 -10.06 3.52
N THR A 37 5.93 -10.56 2.71
CA THR A 37 5.01 -11.61 3.15
C THR A 37 5.79 -12.92 3.21
N LEU A 38 5.80 -13.59 4.37
CA LEU A 38 6.50 -14.86 4.52
C LEU A 38 5.84 -15.95 3.65
N PRO A 39 6.61 -16.91 3.11
CA PRO A 39 6.04 -18.05 2.39
C PRO A 39 5.00 -18.81 3.24
N GLY A 40 3.81 -19.04 2.68
CA GLY A 40 2.70 -19.69 3.37
C GLY A 40 1.92 -18.81 4.35
N ALA A 41 2.31 -17.55 4.54
CA ALA A 41 1.54 -16.59 5.33
C ALA A 41 0.40 -15.96 4.50
N PRO A 42 -0.67 -15.45 5.15
CA PRO A 42 -1.71 -14.69 4.46
C PRO A 42 -1.14 -13.49 3.70
N THR A 43 -1.63 -13.29 2.48
CA THR A 43 -1.32 -12.14 1.63
C THR A 43 -2.27 -10.97 1.91
N VAL A 44 -2.04 -9.82 1.28
CA VAL A 44 -2.96 -8.68 1.39
C VAL A 44 -4.37 -9.07 0.90
N ALA A 45 -4.48 -9.87 -0.17
CA ALA A 45 -5.78 -10.33 -0.68
C ALA A 45 -6.52 -11.29 0.30
N ASP A 46 -5.79 -11.95 1.20
CA ASP A 46 -6.40 -12.74 2.28
C ASP A 46 -6.86 -11.85 3.43
N LEU A 47 -6.12 -10.77 3.70
CA LEU A 47 -6.38 -9.84 4.80
C LEU A 47 -7.46 -8.80 4.49
N VAL A 48 -7.70 -8.44 3.23
CA VAL A 48 -8.71 -7.45 2.82
C VAL A 48 -9.37 -7.84 1.50
N ARG A 49 -10.69 -7.69 1.42
CA ARG A 49 -11.49 -8.08 0.25
C ARG A 49 -12.32 -6.91 -0.27
N PRO A 50 -12.70 -6.92 -1.57
CA PRO A 50 -13.72 -6.02 -2.08
C PRO A 50 -14.98 -6.02 -1.21
N GLY A 51 -15.47 -4.83 -0.87
CA GLY A 51 -16.58 -4.59 0.05
C GLY A 51 -16.18 -4.34 1.50
N ASP A 52 -14.97 -4.71 1.92
CA ASP A 52 -14.44 -4.31 3.23
C ASP A 52 -14.25 -2.80 3.29
N THR A 53 -14.33 -2.23 4.49
CA THR A 53 -13.98 -0.83 4.76
C THR A 53 -12.59 -0.77 5.37
N ILE A 54 -11.73 0.04 4.78
CA ILE A 54 -10.36 0.29 5.25
C ILE A 54 -10.17 1.71 5.77
N ALA A 55 -9.19 1.88 6.63
CA ALA A 55 -8.64 3.17 7.03
C ALA A 55 -7.11 3.13 6.91
N THR A 56 -6.50 4.27 6.67
CA THR A 56 -5.05 4.43 6.63
C THR A 56 -4.57 5.21 7.84
N SER A 57 -3.34 4.93 8.26
CA SER A 57 -2.65 5.68 9.33
C SER A 57 -2.57 7.20 9.08
N TYR A 58 -2.66 7.64 7.81
CA TYR A 58 -2.67 9.05 7.40
C TYR A 58 -4.10 9.60 7.17
N ARG A 59 -5.10 8.99 7.81
CA ARG A 59 -6.49 9.49 7.93
C ARG A 59 -7.28 9.53 6.62
N THR A 60 -6.99 8.63 5.70
CA THR A 60 -7.86 8.34 4.55
C THR A 60 -8.50 6.96 4.71
N GLY A 61 -9.36 6.57 3.78
CA GLY A 61 -10.02 5.26 3.84
C GLY A 61 -11.34 5.23 3.10
N GLY A 62 -11.95 4.06 3.05
CA GLY A 62 -13.20 3.84 2.35
C GLY A 62 -13.45 2.38 2.02
N VAL A 63 -14.42 2.15 1.13
CA VAL A 63 -14.84 0.82 0.74
C VAL A 63 -13.91 0.30 -0.36
N VAL A 64 -13.32 -0.86 -0.13
CA VAL A 64 -12.44 -1.55 -1.08
C VAL A 64 -13.27 -2.02 -2.27
N ILE A 65 -12.77 -1.76 -3.47
CA ILE A 65 -13.40 -2.19 -4.73
C ILE A 65 -12.56 -3.24 -5.46
N GLU A 66 -11.24 -3.23 -5.26
CA GLU A 66 -10.31 -4.12 -5.94
C GLU A 66 -9.04 -4.28 -5.10
N VAL A 67 -8.45 -5.49 -5.15
CA VAL A 67 -7.16 -5.81 -4.54
C VAL A 67 -6.38 -6.64 -5.55
N THR A 68 -5.26 -6.10 -6.04
CA THR A 68 -4.51 -6.69 -7.16
C THR A 68 -3.04 -6.82 -6.81
N GLU A 69 -2.45 -7.99 -7.09
CA GLU A 69 -1.03 -8.29 -6.87
C GLU A 69 -0.15 -7.76 -8.00
N TYR A 70 1.03 -7.26 -7.64
CA TYR A 70 2.07 -6.76 -8.51
C TYR A 70 3.45 -7.20 -7.99
N PHE A 71 4.45 -7.09 -8.86
CA PHE A 71 5.82 -7.51 -8.55
C PHE A 71 6.80 -6.36 -8.78
N TYR A 72 7.63 -6.08 -7.78
CA TYR A 72 8.72 -5.11 -7.85
C TYR A 72 10.04 -5.86 -7.99
N LYS A 73 10.84 -5.52 -9.03
CA LYS A 73 12.21 -6.01 -9.17
C LYS A 73 13.14 -5.08 -8.40
N ALA A 74 13.57 -5.50 -7.22
CA ALA A 74 14.46 -4.73 -6.39
C ALA A 74 15.88 -4.63 -7.01
N PRO A 75 16.64 -3.56 -6.72
CA PRO A 75 18.04 -3.44 -7.14
C PRO A 75 18.93 -4.58 -6.65
N THR A 76 18.52 -5.30 -5.60
CA THR A 76 19.17 -6.52 -5.09
C THR A 76 19.06 -7.72 -6.05
N GLY A 77 18.21 -7.64 -7.08
CA GLY A 77 17.87 -8.75 -7.97
C GLY A 77 16.67 -9.59 -7.50
N GLU A 78 16.15 -9.33 -6.29
CA GLU A 78 14.96 -9.99 -5.77
C GLU A 78 13.69 -9.50 -6.47
N THR A 79 12.70 -10.38 -6.63
CA THR A 79 11.35 -10.02 -7.08
C THR A 79 10.41 -10.06 -5.88
N LEU A 80 9.88 -8.90 -5.51
CA LEU A 80 9.06 -8.69 -4.32
C LEU A 80 7.58 -8.54 -4.71
N SER A 81 6.73 -9.43 -4.20
CA SER A 81 5.28 -9.29 -4.32
C SER A 81 4.78 -8.14 -3.45
N HIS A 82 3.88 -7.33 -4.01
CA HIS A 82 3.13 -6.30 -3.30
C HIS A 82 1.74 -6.15 -3.93
N PHE A 83 0.85 -5.43 -3.27
CA PHE A 83 -0.53 -5.28 -3.70
C PHE A 83 -0.90 -3.81 -3.85
N THR A 84 -1.84 -3.57 -4.75
CA THR A 84 -2.57 -2.31 -4.84
C THR A 84 -3.99 -2.54 -4.36
N ILE A 85 -4.42 -1.73 -3.40
CA ILE A 85 -5.80 -1.67 -2.93
C ILE A 85 -6.45 -0.46 -3.57
N VAL A 86 -7.52 -0.71 -4.33
CA VAL A 86 -8.37 0.35 -4.88
C VAL A 86 -9.59 0.49 -3.97
N TYR A 87 -9.89 1.71 -3.54
CA TYR A 87 -11.02 2.01 -2.67
C TYR A 87 -11.76 3.27 -3.10
N MET A 88 -12.98 3.43 -2.60
CA MET A 88 -13.77 4.65 -2.75
C MET A 88 -14.06 5.25 -1.36
N PRO A 89 -13.90 6.57 -1.18
CA PRO A 89 -14.31 7.26 0.04
C PRO A 89 -15.76 6.94 0.42
N ALA A 90 -16.02 6.73 1.70
CA ALA A 90 -17.31 6.23 2.19
C ALA A 90 -18.50 7.16 1.85
N ASP A 91 -18.27 8.46 1.76
CA ASP A 91 -19.25 9.48 1.35
C ASP A 91 -19.63 9.37 -0.14
N ARG A 92 -18.75 8.78 -0.97
CA ARG A 92 -18.93 8.65 -2.42
C ARG A 92 -19.31 7.24 -2.88
N ALA A 93 -19.14 6.24 -2.02
CA ALA A 93 -19.39 4.83 -2.35
C ALA A 93 -20.83 4.53 -2.84
N ARG A 94 -21.82 5.39 -2.56
CA ARG A 94 -23.20 5.26 -3.05
C ARG A 94 -23.41 5.68 -4.51
N ARG A 95 -22.45 6.39 -5.11
CA ARG A 95 -22.53 6.92 -6.48
C ARG A 95 -21.24 6.60 -7.21
N TYR A 96 -21.14 5.38 -7.74
CA TYR A 96 -19.98 4.91 -8.49
C TYR A 96 -19.66 5.86 -9.65
N ARG A 97 -18.54 6.59 -9.53
CA ARG A 97 -17.88 7.29 -10.64
C ARG A 97 -16.42 6.88 -10.62
N ASP A 98 -15.86 6.59 -11.79
CA ASP A 98 -14.44 6.18 -11.87
C ASP A 98 -13.48 7.26 -11.36
N SER A 99 -13.89 8.53 -11.40
CA SER A 99 -13.15 9.66 -10.84
C SER A 99 -13.03 9.65 -9.31
N ASP A 100 -13.83 8.84 -8.61
CA ASP A 100 -13.85 8.76 -7.15
C ASP A 100 -13.01 7.59 -6.61
N ARG A 101 -12.28 6.89 -7.49
CA ARG A 101 -11.38 5.81 -7.09
C ARG A 101 -10.09 6.39 -6.50
N HIS A 102 -9.61 5.73 -5.46
CA HIS A 102 -8.32 6.00 -4.83
C HIS A 102 -7.49 4.72 -4.79
N TRP A 103 -6.17 4.87 -4.85
CA TRP A 103 -5.21 3.76 -4.86
C TRP A 103 -4.28 3.84 -3.67
N ILE A 104 -4.05 2.70 -3.03
CA ILE A 104 -2.96 2.49 -2.10
C ILE A 104 -2.07 1.41 -2.73
N ASN A 105 -0.91 1.82 -3.22
CA ASN A 105 0.01 0.90 -3.89
C ASN A 105 0.97 0.27 -2.89
N GLU A 106 1.79 -0.67 -3.35
CA GLU A 106 2.97 -1.18 -2.62
C GLU A 106 2.64 -1.75 -1.23
N CYS A 107 1.44 -2.29 -1.04
CA CYS A 107 1.01 -2.93 0.21
C CYS A 107 1.58 -4.35 0.31
N VAL A 108 2.00 -4.76 1.50
CA VAL A 108 2.46 -6.11 1.82
C VAL A 108 1.85 -6.59 3.13
N ALA A 109 1.67 -7.90 3.27
CA ALA A 109 1.17 -8.49 4.51
C ALA A 109 2.35 -8.88 5.40
N VAL A 110 2.35 -8.41 6.65
CA VAL A 110 3.35 -8.80 7.65
C VAL A 110 2.59 -9.25 8.90
N GLY A 111 2.48 -10.57 9.05
CA GLY A 111 1.57 -11.16 10.04
C GLY A 111 0.12 -10.89 9.66
N ASP A 112 -0.61 -10.21 10.54
CA ASP A 112 -2.01 -9.79 10.36
C ASP A 112 -2.17 -8.33 9.92
N ARG A 113 -1.04 -7.65 9.62
CA ARG A 113 -1.00 -6.22 9.28
C ARG A 113 -0.73 -6.00 7.79
N ILE A 114 -1.33 -4.94 7.24
CA ILE A 114 -1.07 -4.47 5.87
C ILE A 114 -0.17 -3.24 5.96
N LEU A 115 1.11 -3.41 5.61
CA LEU A 115 2.16 -2.39 5.69
C LEU A 115 2.64 -2.01 4.29
N MET A 116 3.44 -0.96 4.20
CA MET A 116 4.09 -0.56 2.95
C MET A 116 5.35 -1.38 2.69
N LEU A 117 5.65 -1.64 1.41
CA LEU A 117 6.78 -2.44 0.95
C LEU A 117 8.13 -1.92 1.48
N PHE A 118 8.36 -0.61 1.43
CA PHE A 118 9.61 0.01 1.89
C PHE A 118 9.58 0.16 3.41
N GLU A 119 10.60 -0.35 4.13
CA GLU A 119 10.65 -0.27 5.59
C GLU A 119 10.62 1.17 6.12
N ALA A 120 11.22 2.10 5.38
CA ALA A 120 11.20 3.53 5.68
C ALA A 120 9.80 4.17 5.63
N ASN A 121 8.83 3.51 4.98
CA ASN A 121 7.44 3.93 5.00
C ASN A 121 6.71 3.25 6.17
N ALA A 122 6.34 4.04 7.17
CA ALA A 122 5.64 3.58 8.37
C ALA A 122 4.12 3.55 8.20
N ASP A 123 3.60 3.90 7.03
CA ASP A 123 2.17 3.94 6.80
C ASP A 123 1.58 2.52 6.85
N GLU A 124 0.35 2.43 7.33
CA GLU A 124 -0.40 1.19 7.51
C GLU A 124 -1.83 1.33 6.99
N VAL A 125 -2.37 0.22 6.49
CA VAL A 125 -3.77 0.05 6.15
C VAL A 125 -4.41 -0.90 7.15
N SER A 126 -5.53 -0.50 7.73
CA SER A 126 -6.30 -1.32 8.68
C SER A 126 -7.69 -1.59 8.12
N VAL A 127 -8.18 -2.82 8.28
CA VAL A 127 -9.58 -3.14 7.98
C VAL A 127 -10.44 -2.77 9.18
N VAL A 128 -11.34 -1.80 9.00
CA VAL A 128 -12.20 -1.25 10.06
C VAL A 128 -13.66 -1.71 9.94
N GLY A 129 -14.02 -2.33 8.81
CA GLY A 129 -15.32 -2.97 8.62
C GLY A 129 -15.19 -4.14 7.66
N ARG A 130 -15.79 -5.29 8.01
CA ARG A 130 -15.83 -6.45 7.12
C ARG A 130 -17.15 -6.48 6.35
N ILE A 131 -17.09 -6.86 5.07
CA ILE A 131 -18.31 -7.17 4.32
C ILE A 131 -19.05 -8.31 5.02
N ARG A 132 -20.36 -8.13 5.23
CA ARG A 132 -21.19 -9.19 5.79
C ARG A 132 -21.50 -10.22 4.71
N PRO A 133 -21.48 -11.53 5.02
CA PRO A 133 -21.78 -12.58 4.05
C PRO A 133 -23.12 -12.41 3.33
N ALA A 134 -24.11 -11.75 3.95
CA ALA A 134 -25.43 -11.50 3.37
C ALA A 134 -25.44 -10.45 2.24
N ASP A 135 -24.40 -9.62 2.14
CA ASP A 135 -24.28 -8.56 1.11
C ASP A 135 -23.49 -9.04 -0.12
N ALA A 136 -22.86 -10.22 -0.04
CA ALA A 136 -22.21 -10.87 -1.16
C ALA A 136 -23.27 -11.57 -2.05
N VAL A 137 -23.73 -10.86 -3.07
CA VAL A 137 -24.40 -11.40 -4.27
C VAL A 137 -25.87 -11.85 -4.08
N ARG A 138 -26.81 -10.99 -4.49
CA ARG A 138 -28.01 -11.47 -5.20
C ARG A 138 -27.71 -11.39 -6.70
N PRO A 139 -27.48 -12.51 -7.41
CA PRO A 139 -27.55 -12.49 -8.85
C PRO A 139 -29.03 -12.27 -9.19
N ARG A 140 -29.35 -11.15 -9.87
CA ARG A 140 -30.66 -11.00 -10.49
C ARG A 140 -30.71 -11.99 -11.66
N SER A 141 -31.14 -13.21 -11.40
CA SER A 141 -31.59 -14.12 -12.44
C SER A 141 -32.83 -13.50 -13.09
N ILE A 142 -32.66 -12.92 -14.27
CA ILE A 142 -33.78 -12.59 -15.15
C ILE A 142 -34.25 -13.92 -15.72
N LEU A 143 -35.40 -14.40 -15.24
CA LEU A 143 -36.13 -15.48 -15.87
C LEU A 143 -36.88 -14.86 -17.06
N ILE A 144 -36.47 -15.17 -18.29
CA ILE A 144 -37.29 -14.91 -19.47
C ILE A 144 -38.23 -16.11 -19.57
N THR A 145 -39.54 -15.88 -19.43
CA THR A 145 -40.61 -16.85 -19.70
C THR A 145 -41.39 -16.36 -20.90
#